data_AF-A0A485L1J9-F1
#
_entry.id   AF-A0A485L1J9-F1
#
_cell.length_a   1.000
_cell.length_b   1.000
_cell.length_c   1.000
_cell.angle_alpha   90.00
_cell.angle_beta   90.00
_cell.angle_gamma   90.00
#
_symmetry.space_group_name_H-M   'P 1'
#
loop_
_entity.id
_entity.type
_entity.pdbx_description
1 polymer ?
#
loop_
_entity_poly.entity_id
_entity_poly.type
_entity_poly.pdbx_seq_one_letter_code
_entity_poly.pdbx_strand_id
1 'polypeptide(L)'
;MNVLDLGFIAGIQSLQHRESARSIDDLIANVANAFVDYPLESLDRTFVTLQSCLLAMVDVAGDNIYKIPHLSKTKIARQGLLPRNVVCPLELLDKGRALLSSVDAVELDRTFAKELADLQELNELSSALESIALDDVSQYDVVVALNDLGI
;
A
#
# COMPACT_ATOMS: atom_id res chain seq x y z
N MET A 1 -5.31 -3.62 0.58
CA MET A 1 -6.35 -2.62 0.27
C MET A 1 -6.36 -1.54 1.34
N ASN A 2 -6.19 -0.27 0.97
CA ASN A 2 -6.08 0.86 1.91
C ASN A 2 -6.91 2.04 1.40
N VAL A 3 -7.67 2.70 2.29
CA VAL A 3 -8.51 3.87 1.95
C VAL A 3 -7.67 5.04 1.42
N LEU A 4 -6.44 5.18 1.91
CA LEU A 4 -5.54 6.25 1.53
C LEU A 4 -5.18 6.14 0.04
N ASP A 5 -4.75 4.95 -0.38
CA ASP A 5 -4.37 4.66 -1.76
C ASP A 5 -5.57 4.61 -2.71
N LEU A 6 -6.73 4.16 -2.22
CA LEU A 6 -7.92 3.95 -3.04
C LEU A 6 -8.51 5.25 -3.61
N GLY A 7 -8.28 6.39 -2.96
CA GLY A 7 -8.78 7.66 -3.47
C GLY A 7 -8.54 8.89 -2.61
N PHE A 8 -8.15 8.75 -1.34
CA PHE A 8 -7.89 9.93 -0.50
C PHE A 8 -6.62 10.66 -0.95
N ILE A 9 -5.48 9.97 -1.06
CA ILE A 9 -4.21 10.57 -1.49
C ILE A 9 -4.33 11.11 -2.92
N ALA A 10 -4.91 10.35 -3.84
CA ALA A 10 -5.14 10.80 -5.21
C ALA A 10 -6.02 12.05 -5.27
N GLY A 11 -7.02 12.15 -4.38
CA GLY A 11 -7.87 13.32 -4.26
C GLY A 11 -7.13 14.55 -3.70
N ILE A 12 -6.29 14.37 -2.68
CA ILE A 12 -5.42 15.43 -2.14
C ILE A 12 -4.44 15.90 -3.21
N GLN A 13 -3.76 14.99 -3.91
CA GLN A 13 -2.85 15.32 -5.01
C GLN A 13 -3.57 16.09 -6.11
N SER A 14 -4.78 15.66 -6.48
CA SER A 14 -5.58 16.37 -7.49
C SER A 14 -5.93 17.80 -7.08
N LEU A 15 -6.09 18.10 -5.79
CA LEU A 15 -6.31 19.46 -5.28
C LEU A 15 -5.00 20.25 -5.24
N GLN A 16 -3.94 19.65 -4.70
CA GLN A 16 -2.62 20.26 -4.61
C GLN A 16 -2.05 20.63 -5.98
N HIS A 17 -2.31 19.84 -7.03
CA HIS A 17 -1.89 20.13 -8.41
C HIS A 17 -2.61 21.33 -9.06
N ARG A 18 -3.67 21.87 -8.44
CA ARG A 18 -4.35 23.07 -8.94
C ARG A 18 -3.59 24.34 -8.59
N GLU A 19 -2.72 24.27 -7.59
CA GLU A 19 -1.87 25.37 -7.12
C GLU A 19 -0.42 25.16 -7.56
N SER A 20 0.28 26.24 -7.93
CA SER A 20 1.70 26.16 -8.30
C SER A 20 2.58 26.21 -7.04
N ALA A 21 3.59 25.34 -6.97
CA ALA A 21 4.62 25.38 -5.95
C ALA A 21 5.98 25.68 -6.58
N ARG A 22 6.77 26.59 -6.00
CA ARG A 22 8.13 26.94 -6.47
C ARG A 22 9.22 26.59 -5.45
N SER A 23 8.82 26.15 -4.28
CA SER A 23 9.67 25.68 -3.20
C SER A 23 9.05 24.47 -2.50
N ILE A 24 9.85 23.80 -1.65
CA ILE A 24 9.36 22.73 -0.78
C ILE A 24 8.31 23.27 0.19
N ASP A 25 8.51 24.48 0.72
CA ASP A 25 7.57 25.11 1.65
C ASP A 25 6.21 25.39 0.98
N ASP A 26 6.22 25.87 -0.27
CA ASP A 26 4.99 26.05 -1.05
C ASP A 26 4.27 24.71 -1.27
N LEU A 27 5.02 23.64 -1.55
CA LEU A 27 4.45 22.31 -1.72
C LEU A 27 3.78 21.82 -0.44
N ILE A 28 4.45 21.96 0.70
CA ILE A 28 3.91 21.59 2.01
C ILE A 28 2.63 22.39 2.31
N ALA A 29 2.66 23.70 2.06
CA ALA A 29 1.50 24.57 2.24
C ALA A 29 0.32 24.15 1.34
N ASN A 30 0.58 23.84 0.07
CA ASN A 30 -0.45 23.41 -0.87
C ASN A 30 -1.07 22.06 -0.47
N VAL A 31 -0.27 21.10 0.02
CA VAL A 31 -0.80 19.84 0.56
C VAL A 31 -1.64 20.07 1.80
N ALA A 32 -1.20 20.94 2.72
CA ALA A 32 -1.95 21.27 3.93
C ALA A 32 -3.30 21.93 3.60
N ASN A 33 -3.32 22.87 2.66
CA ASN A 33 -4.55 23.50 2.18
C ASN A 33 -5.46 22.49 1.48
N ALA A 34 -4.91 21.64 0.60
CA ALA A 34 -5.67 20.58 -0.05
C ALA A 34 -6.32 19.61 0.94
N PHE A 35 -5.67 19.33 2.07
CA PHE A 35 -6.24 18.53 3.16
C PHE A 35 -7.42 19.21 3.84
N VAL A 36 -7.30 20.50 4.15
CA VAL A 36 -8.38 21.30 4.77
C VAL A 36 -9.56 21.45 3.80
N ASP A 37 -9.28 21.68 2.53
CA ASP A 37 -10.28 21.89 1.48
C ASP A 37 -10.89 20.58 0.96
N TYR A 38 -10.37 19.43 1.40
CA TYR A 38 -10.84 18.14 0.92
C TYR A 38 -12.30 17.91 1.33
N PRO A 39 -13.21 17.68 0.37
CA PRO A 39 -14.62 17.50 0.70
C PRO A 39 -14.83 16.15 1.41
N LEU A 40 -15.35 16.18 2.63
CA LEU A 40 -15.67 14.98 3.43
C LEU A 40 -16.62 14.02 2.70
N GLU A 41 -17.53 14.54 1.88
CA GLU A 41 -18.41 13.74 1.02
C GLU A 41 -17.62 12.87 0.01
N SER A 42 -16.46 13.32 -0.45
CA SER A 42 -15.56 12.49 -1.26
C SER A 42 -14.94 11.36 -0.44
N LEU A 43 -14.61 11.63 0.82
CA LEU A 43 -14.08 10.62 1.73
C LEU A 43 -15.12 9.52 1.99
N ASP A 44 -16.38 9.90 2.24
CA ASP A 44 -17.48 8.96 2.45
C ASP A 44 -17.65 8.02 1.24
N ARG A 45 -17.59 8.56 0.02
CA ARG A 45 -17.65 7.76 -1.21
C ARG A 45 -16.45 6.81 -1.34
N THR A 46 -15.27 7.22 -0.89
CA THR A 46 -14.07 6.36 -0.85
C THR A 46 -14.25 5.22 0.14
N PHE A 47 -14.81 5.48 1.33
CA PHE A 47 -15.13 4.42 2.31
C PHE A 47 -16.15 3.42 1.77
N VAL A 48 -17.23 3.88 1.13
CA VAL A 48 -18.20 2.99 0.47
C VAL A 48 -17.53 2.15 -0.61
N THR A 49 -16.58 2.71 -1.35
CA THR A 49 -15.79 1.98 -2.34
C THR A 49 -14.91 0.91 -1.68
N LEU A 50 -14.20 1.26 -0.60
CA LEU A 50 -13.39 0.31 0.15
C LEU A 50 -14.23 -0.88 0.60
N GLN A 51 -15.39 -0.63 1.23
CA GLN A 51 -16.30 -1.67 1.68
C GLN A 51 -16.76 -2.57 0.53
N SER A 52 -17.07 -1.98 -0.63
CA SER A 52 -17.47 -2.74 -1.82
C SER A 52 -16.34 -3.62 -2.35
N CYS A 53 -15.10 -3.12 -2.36
CA CYS A 53 -13.94 -3.90 -2.77
C CYS A 53 -13.65 -5.04 -1.78
N LEU A 54 -13.86 -4.84 -0.47
CA LEU A 54 -13.76 -5.91 0.51
C LEU A 54 -14.79 -7.03 0.24
N LEU A 55 -16.01 -6.68 -0.14
CA LEU A 55 -17.00 -7.69 -0.56
C LEU A 55 -16.55 -8.43 -1.84
N ALA A 56 -16.06 -7.71 -2.85
CA ALA A 56 -15.54 -8.32 -4.06
C ALA A 56 -14.36 -9.26 -3.79
N MET A 57 -13.45 -8.87 -2.89
CA MET A 57 -12.31 -9.68 -2.45
C MET A 57 -12.76 -10.99 -1.80
N VAL A 58 -13.78 -10.96 -0.93
CA VAL A 58 -14.31 -12.19 -0.33
C VAL A 58 -14.88 -13.13 -1.40
N ASP A 59 -15.50 -12.58 -2.45
CA ASP A 59 -16.09 -13.38 -3.54
C ASP A 59 -15.03 -14.10 -4.39
N VAL A 60 -13.82 -13.53 -4.48
CA VAL A 60 -12.65 -14.13 -5.13
C VAL A 60 -11.66 -14.76 -4.14
N ALA A 61 -12.15 -15.17 -2.96
CA ALA A 61 -11.37 -15.88 -1.94
C ALA A 61 -10.08 -15.17 -1.48
N GLY A 62 -10.10 -13.85 -1.38
CA GLY A 62 -8.98 -13.05 -0.89
C GLY A 62 -8.02 -12.56 -1.98
N ASP A 63 -8.24 -12.93 -3.24
CA ASP A 63 -7.42 -12.46 -4.36
C ASP A 63 -7.68 -10.96 -4.66
N ASN A 64 -6.75 -10.34 -5.39
CA ASN A 64 -6.85 -8.98 -5.92
C ASN A 64 -7.38 -8.94 -7.36
N ILE A 65 -7.70 -10.09 -7.96
CA ILE A 65 -8.27 -10.19 -9.31
C ILE A 65 -9.78 -9.90 -9.26
N TYR A 66 -10.12 -8.65 -9.01
CA TYR A 66 -11.49 -8.15 -9.12
C TYR A 66 -11.53 -6.73 -9.68
N LYS A 67 -12.66 -6.37 -10.28
CA LYS A 67 -12.91 -5.00 -10.71
C LYS A 67 -13.48 -4.20 -9.54
N ILE A 68 -13.04 -2.94 -9.39
CA ILE A 68 -13.62 -2.03 -8.39
C ILE A 68 -15.12 -1.88 -8.65
N PRO A 69 -16.00 -2.21 -7.68
CA PRO A 69 -17.45 -2.13 -7.90
C PRO A 69 -17.95 -0.68 -8.08
N HIS A 70 -18.73 -0.46 -9.14
CA HIS A 70 -19.32 0.84 -9.46
C HIS A 70 -20.74 0.99 -8.91
N LEU A 71 -20.87 1.52 -7.68
CA LEU A 71 -22.16 1.68 -6.99
C LEU A 71 -22.91 3.00 -7.30
N SER A 72 -22.61 3.70 -8.39
CA SER A 72 -23.21 5.02 -8.71
C SER A 72 -23.24 6.02 -7.53
N LYS A 73 -22.23 5.95 -6.66
CA LYS A 73 -22.18 6.62 -5.33
C LYS A 73 -22.47 8.11 -5.40
N THR A 74 -21.99 8.80 -6.44
CA THR A 74 -22.25 10.23 -6.66
C THR A 74 -23.72 10.53 -6.86
N LYS A 75 -24.45 9.69 -7.59
CA LYS A 75 -25.91 9.85 -7.80
C LYS A 75 -26.65 9.66 -6.48
N ILE A 76 -26.29 8.63 -5.71
CA ILE A 76 -26.93 8.30 -4.43
C ILE A 76 -26.65 9.39 -3.38
N ALA A 77 -25.41 9.88 -3.30
CA ALA A 77 -25.04 10.98 -2.40
C ALA A 77 -25.79 12.27 -2.71
N ARG A 78 -25.99 12.62 -3.98
CA ARG A 78 -26.81 13.80 -4.38
C ARG A 78 -28.27 13.71 -3.94
N GLN A 79 -28.77 12.51 -3.66
CA GLN A 79 -30.11 12.28 -3.13
C GLN A 79 -30.13 12.27 -1.59
N GLY A 80 -28.99 12.42 -0.93
CA GLY A 80 -28.86 12.31 0.53
C GLY A 80 -29.01 10.88 1.05
N LEU A 81 -28.88 9.87 0.18
CA LEU A 81 -29.14 8.46 0.49
C LEU A 81 -27.86 7.61 0.52
N LEU A 82 -26.68 8.23 0.58
CA LEU A 82 -25.43 7.47 0.59
C LEU A 82 -25.38 6.63 1.87
N PRO A 83 -25.32 5.30 1.78
CA PRO A 83 -25.28 4.47 2.97
C PRO A 83 -23.92 4.63 3.65
N ARG A 84 -23.93 4.65 4.98
CA ARG A 84 -22.69 4.62 5.77
C ARG A 84 -21.95 3.29 5.60
N ASN A 85 -22.71 2.19 5.52
CA ASN A 85 -22.19 0.84 5.36
C ASN A 85 -22.84 0.13 4.17
N VAL A 86 -22.05 -0.58 3.39
CA VAL A 86 -22.55 -1.47 2.33
C VAL A 86 -23.09 -2.75 2.96
N VAL A 87 -24.20 -3.25 2.44
CA VAL A 87 -24.80 -4.50 2.92
C VAL A 87 -23.97 -5.69 2.42
N CYS A 88 -23.55 -6.55 3.34
CA CYS A 88 -22.93 -7.83 3.00
C CYS A 88 -24.02 -8.89 2.74
N PRO A 89 -24.09 -9.49 1.55
CA PRO A 89 -25.00 -10.60 1.28
C PRO A 89 -24.68 -11.82 2.18
N LEU A 90 -25.72 -12.51 2.68
CA LEU A 90 -25.52 -13.70 3.52
C LEU A 90 -24.72 -14.79 2.82
N GLU A 91 -24.99 -15.03 1.53
CA GLU A 91 -24.24 -16.00 0.72
C GLU A 91 -22.73 -15.70 0.71
N LEU A 92 -22.36 -14.42 0.61
CA LEU A 92 -20.98 -13.99 0.59
C LEU A 92 -20.33 -14.13 1.98
N LEU A 93 -21.08 -13.82 3.04
CA LEU A 93 -20.65 -14.05 4.42
C LEU A 93 -20.38 -15.54 4.67
N ASP A 94 -21.27 -16.41 4.21
CA ASP A 94 -21.15 -17.86 4.36
C ASP A 94 -19.97 -18.41 3.55
N LYS A 95 -19.76 -17.92 2.31
CA LYS A 95 -18.55 -18.21 1.52
C LYS A 95 -17.28 -17.85 2.29
N GLY A 96 -17.21 -16.63 2.83
CA GLY A 96 -16.05 -16.17 3.60
C GLY A 96 -15.81 -17.03 4.85
N ARG A 97 -16.88 -17.38 5.58
CA ARG A 97 -16.80 -18.26 6.75
C ARG A 97 -16.31 -19.66 6.38
N ALA A 98 -16.82 -20.24 5.31
CA ALA A 98 -16.42 -21.55 4.83
C ALA A 98 -14.93 -21.56 4.45
N LEU A 99 -14.47 -20.53 3.72
CA LEU A 99 -13.07 -20.38 3.36
C LEU A 99 -12.17 -20.32 4.60
N LEU A 100 -12.49 -19.44 5.57
CA LEU A 100 -11.72 -19.34 6.82
C LEU A 100 -11.72 -20.63 7.63
N SER A 101 -12.81 -21.41 7.57
CA SER A 101 -12.92 -22.69 8.28
C SER A 101 -12.14 -23.82 7.60
N SER A 102 -11.84 -23.70 6.30
CA SER A 102 -11.05 -24.69 5.57
C SER A 102 -9.54 -24.56 5.75
N VAL A 103 -9.08 -23.43 6.29
CA VAL A 103 -7.65 -23.16 6.49
C VAL A 103 -7.20 -23.77 7.82
N ASP A 104 -6.15 -24.60 7.77
CA ASP A 104 -5.44 -25.01 8.98
C ASP A 104 -4.52 -23.87 9.43
N ALA A 105 -4.97 -23.12 10.43
CA ALA A 105 -4.23 -21.99 10.98
C ALA A 105 -2.83 -22.38 11.48
N VAL A 106 -2.67 -23.59 12.01
CA VAL A 106 -1.38 -24.06 12.55
C VAL A 106 -0.40 -24.35 11.42
N GLU A 107 -0.85 -24.96 10.33
CA GLU A 107 -0.03 -25.16 9.14
C GLU A 107 0.33 -23.84 8.46
N LEU A 108 -0.62 -22.90 8.41
CA LEU A 108 -0.38 -21.56 7.87
C LEU A 108 0.65 -20.78 8.68
N ASP A 109 0.53 -20.77 10.01
CA ASP A 109 1.49 -20.12 10.91
C ASP A 109 2.90 -20.71 10.77
N ARG A 110 3.01 -22.05 10.64
CA ARG A 110 4.30 -22.71 10.36
C ARG A 110 4.88 -22.28 9.01
N THR A 111 4.03 -22.14 8.00
CA THR A 111 4.45 -21.71 6.65
C THR A 111 4.99 -20.28 6.71
N PHE A 112 4.28 -19.35 7.34
CA PHE A 112 4.75 -17.98 7.50
C PHE A 112 6.01 -17.87 8.34
N ALA A 113 6.14 -18.66 9.42
CA ALA A 113 7.35 -18.69 10.23
C ALA A 113 8.57 -19.14 9.43
N LYS A 114 8.39 -20.12 8.54
CA LYS A 114 9.44 -20.57 7.64
C LYS A 114 9.81 -19.49 6.62
N GLU A 115 8.82 -18.91 5.93
CA GLU A 115 9.07 -17.83 4.97
C GLU A 115 9.79 -16.64 5.61
N LEU A 116 9.42 -16.28 6.84
CA LEU A 116 10.08 -15.22 7.59
C LEU A 116 11.55 -15.56 7.91
N ALA A 117 11.83 -16.80 8.33
CA ALA A 117 13.19 -17.26 8.58
C ALA A 117 14.04 -17.25 7.30
N ASP A 118 13.50 -17.76 6.18
CA ASP A 118 14.18 -17.76 4.88
C ASP A 118 14.51 -16.32 4.43
N LEU A 119 13.60 -15.36 4.65
CA LEU A 119 13.83 -13.94 4.34
C LEU A 119 14.88 -13.29 5.25
N GLN A 120 14.93 -13.68 6.52
CA GLN A 120 15.95 -13.22 7.46
C GLN A 120 17.33 -13.71 7.03
N GLU A 121 17.46 -15.00 6.69
CA GLU A 121 18.71 -15.57 6.16
C GLU A 121 19.16 -14.85 4.89
N LEU A 122 18.23 -14.59 3.94
CA LEU A 122 18.53 -13.84 2.73
C LEU A 122 19.05 -12.43 3.03
N ASN A 123 18.43 -11.73 4.00
CA ASN A 123 18.82 -10.38 4.38
C ASN A 123 20.19 -10.34 5.07
N GLU A 124 20.50 -11.34 5.90
CA GLU A 124 21.82 -11.50 6.53
C GLU A 124 22.91 -11.75 5.47
N LEU A 125 22.64 -12.64 4.50
CA LEU A 125 23.55 -12.88 3.38
C LEU A 125 23.77 -11.62 2.52
N SER A 126 22.71 -10.87 2.23
CA SER A 126 22.79 -9.59 1.51
C SER A 126 23.70 -8.59 2.24
N SER A 127 23.50 -8.45 3.56
CA SER A 127 24.29 -7.55 4.39
C SER A 127 25.78 -7.96 4.46
N ALA A 128 26.05 -9.27 4.53
CA ALA A 128 27.41 -9.80 4.53
C ALA A 128 28.13 -9.53 3.19
N LEU A 129 27.43 -9.70 2.05
CA LEU A 129 27.98 -9.38 0.73
C LEU A 129 28.29 -7.89 0.57
N GLU A 130 27.41 -7.01 1.07
CA GLU A 130 27.67 -5.56 1.08
C GLU A 130 28.90 -5.22 1.91
N SER A 131 29.08 -5.82 3.09
CA SER A 131 30.27 -5.63 3.92
C SER A 131 31.55 -6.06 3.20
N ILE A 132 31.54 -7.24 2.56
CA ILE A 132 32.70 -7.75 1.82
C ILE A 132 33.03 -6.83 0.63
N ALA A 133 32.02 -6.35 -0.09
CA ALA A 133 32.21 -5.43 -1.21
C ALA A 133 32.77 -4.07 -0.78
N LEU A 134 32.46 -3.62 0.45
CA LEU A 134 33.00 -2.40 1.03
C LEU A 134 34.41 -2.60 1.61
N ASP A 135 34.73 -3.79 2.12
CA ASP A 135 36.07 -4.14 2.63
C ASP A 135 37.10 -4.38 1.51
N ASP A 136 36.67 -4.79 0.31
CA ASP A 136 37.55 -4.92 -0.88
C ASP A 136 37.94 -3.55 -1.49
N VAL A 137 37.37 -2.45 -0.98
CA VAL A 137 37.88 -1.09 -1.21
C VAL A 137 38.91 -0.76 -0.14
N SER A 138 40.00 -1.54 -0.08
CA SER A 138 41.26 -1.01 0.44
C SER A 138 41.77 0.03 -0.57
N GLN A 139 41.18 1.22 -0.53
CA GLN A 139 41.63 2.41 -1.27
C GLN A 139 43.07 2.81 -0.93
N TYR A 140 43.71 2.13 0.02
CA TYR A 140 45.09 2.30 0.43
C TYR A 140 46.09 1.46 -0.39
N ASP A 141 45.71 0.27 -0.89
CA ASP A 141 46.68 -0.60 -1.58
C ASP A 141 46.89 -0.20 -3.05
N VAL A 142 45.88 0.34 -3.73
CA VAL A 142 46.03 0.77 -5.13
C VAL A 142 46.89 2.04 -5.22
N VAL A 143 46.74 3.00 -4.31
CA VAL A 143 47.51 4.25 -4.31
C VAL A 143 48.97 3.99 -3.91
N VAL A 144 49.21 3.09 -2.95
CA VAL A 144 50.57 2.71 -2.54
C VAL A 144 51.26 1.88 -3.64
N ALA A 145 50.56 0.92 -4.26
CA ALA A 145 51.11 0.13 -5.36
C ALA A 145 51.46 0.96 -6.60
N LEU A 146 50.69 2.01 -6.90
CA LEU A 146 51.00 2.95 -7.99
C LEU A 146 52.23 3.82 -7.66
N ASN A 147 52.34 4.29 -6.42
CA ASN A 147 53.49 5.07 -5.95
C ASN A 147 54.80 4.24 -5.96
N ASP A 148 54.74 2.94 -5.62
CA ASP A 148 55.89 2.04 -5.66
C ASP A 148 56.32 1.67 -7.09
N LEU A 149 55.42 1.80 -8.07
CA LEU A 149 55.71 1.68 -9.50
C LEU A 149 56.21 2.98 -10.14
N GLY A 150 56.23 4.08 -9.38
CA GLY A 150 56.74 5.38 -9.83
C GLY A 150 55.87 6.07 -10.89
N ILE A 151 54.55 5.86 -10.85
CA ILE A 151 53.57 6.56 -11.70
C ILE A 151 52.53 7.26 -10.83
#